data_AF-A0A0T6B222-F1
#
_entry.id   AF-A0A0T6B222-F1
#
_cell.length_a   1.000
_cell.length_b   1.000
_cell.length_c   1.000
_cell.angle_alpha   90.00
_cell.angle_beta   90.00
_cell.angle_gamma   90.00
#
_symmetry.space_group_name_H-M   'P 1'
#
loop_
_entity.id
_entity.type
_entity.pdbx_description
1 polymer ?
#
loop_
_entity_poly.entity_id
_entity_poly.type
_entity_poly.pdbx_seq_one_letter_code
_entity_poly.pdbx_strand_id
1 'polypeptide(L)'
;MTVNCYCTSNNIRRTRLPFGVPLDDIFPCNDIHPYLKIVFSKAYHDITLNKYSVEEVTSKRQGTIAERLLLKEIIASCKPMPSAVPPGILLWILRHFIGLLPLPLLPEYTNGQHFSWRRLAQFCKRSFMRYATVEVNNRLLICKLAQELARLPPANLLLLSVMLDFIRALS
;
A
#
# COMPACT_ATOMS: atom_id res chain seq x y z
N MET A 1 -10.45 -20.50 -28.33
CA MET A 1 -10.73 -19.14 -27.83
C MET A 1 -9.42 -18.58 -27.29
N THR A 2 -8.71 -17.82 -28.12
CA THR A 2 -7.45 -17.17 -27.79
C THR A 2 -7.74 -15.84 -27.11
N VAL A 3 -7.38 -15.72 -25.84
CA VAL A 3 -7.43 -14.44 -25.12
C VAL A 3 -6.27 -13.59 -25.63
N ASN A 4 -6.56 -12.66 -26.54
CA ASN A 4 -5.63 -11.62 -26.92
C ASN A 4 -5.41 -10.68 -25.73
N CYS A 5 -4.40 -10.96 -24.91
CA CYS A 5 -3.83 -9.98 -23.99
C CYS A 5 -3.07 -8.95 -24.82
N TYR A 6 -3.74 -7.85 -25.19
CA TYR A 6 -3.08 -6.68 -25.78
C TYR A 6 -2.21 -6.00 -24.71
N CYS A 7 -1.01 -6.56 -24.46
CA CYS A 7 0.10 -5.85 -23.83
C CYS A 7 0.77 -4.93 -24.88
N THR A 8 0.00 -4.05 -25.51
CA THR A 8 0.55 -3.09 -26.48
C THR A 8 0.61 -1.70 -25.85
N SER A 9 1.86 -1.22 -25.69
CA SER A 9 2.24 0.20 -25.59
C SER A 9 2.16 0.90 -24.22
N ASN A 10 2.82 0.38 -23.17
CA ASN A 10 2.89 1.05 -21.85
C ASN A 10 4.23 1.75 -21.52
N ASN A 11 5.09 2.05 -22.50
CA ASN A 11 6.33 2.79 -22.23
C ASN A 11 6.10 4.25 -21.80
N ILE A 12 4.97 4.86 -22.15
CA ILE A 12 4.68 6.27 -21.82
C ILE A 12 4.09 6.42 -20.40
N ARG A 13 3.44 5.40 -19.84
CA ARG A 13 2.77 5.47 -18.53
C ARG A 13 3.70 5.41 -17.31
N ARG A 14 5.00 5.21 -17.51
CA ARG A 14 6.00 5.05 -16.43
C ARG A 14 6.80 6.31 -16.11
N THR A 15 6.51 7.43 -16.78
CA THR A 15 7.30 8.66 -16.61
C THR A 15 6.90 9.47 -15.38
N ARG A 16 5.77 9.16 -14.75
CA ARG A 16 5.24 9.87 -13.57
C ARG A 16 4.48 8.91 -12.67
N LEU A 17 4.45 9.20 -11.37
CA LEU A 17 3.61 8.54 -10.38
C LEU A 17 2.48 9.51 -9.97
N PRO A 18 1.35 9.54 -10.69
CA PRO A 18 0.28 10.47 -10.36
C PRO A 18 -0.45 10.03 -9.08
N PHE A 19 -0.82 11.02 -8.26
CA PHE A 19 -1.66 10.83 -7.08
C PHE A 19 -3.11 11.10 -7.48
N GLY A 20 -4.07 10.38 -6.90
CA GLY A 20 -5.49 10.60 -7.23
C GLY A 20 -5.99 9.88 -8.48
N VAL A 21 -5.21 8.93 -9.02
CA VAL A 21 -5.54 8.19 -10.23
C VAL A 21 -5.80 6.72 -9.87
N PRO A 22 -6.74 6.02 -10.53
CA PRO A 22 -6.96 4.60 -10.30
C PRO A 22 -5.69 3.77 -10.43
N LEU A 23 -5.50 2.79 -9.54
CA LEU A 23 -4.30 1.94 -9.53
C LEU A 23 -4.13 1.18 -10.84
N ASP A 24 -5.23 0.72 -11.45
CA ASP A 24 -5.23 -0.01 -12.72
C ASP A 24 -4.68 0.83 -13.89
N ASP A 25 -4.71 2.17 -13.80
CA ASP A 25 -4.19 3.05 -14.84
C ASP A 25 -2.68 3.28 -14.75
N ILE A 26 -2.11 3.12 -13.55
CA ILE A 26 -0.73 3.48 -13.22
C ILE A 26 0.17 2.27 -12.99
N PHE A 27 -0.38 1.15 -12.58
CA PHE A 27 0.39 -0.05 -12.28
C PHE A 27 0.67 -0.84 -13.54
N PRO A 28 1.92 -1.32 -13.74
CA PRO A 28 2.19 -2.33 -14.75
C PRO A 28 1.43 -3.63 -14.46
N CYS A 29 1.24 -4.47 -15.48
CA CYS A 29 0.60 -5.76 -15.30
C CYS A 29 1.34 -6.59 -14.23
N ASN A 30 0.60 -7.03 -13.22
CA ASN A 30 1.09 -7.86 -12.10
C ASN A 30 2.17 -7.22 -11.22
N ASP A 31 2.38 -5.91 -11.27
CA ASP A 31 3.41 -5.26 -10.48
C ASP A 31 3.02 -3.82 -10.08
N ILE A 32 3.59 -3.29 -8.98
CA ILE A 32 3.31 -1.90 -8.57
C ILE A 32 4.23 -0.93 -9.31
N HIS A 33 3.85 0.35 -9.34
CA HIS A 33 4.65 1.38 -10.00
C HIS A 33 6.12 1.39 -9.51
N PRO A 34 7.15 1.36 -10.38
CA PRO A 34 8.55 1.24 -9.99
C PRO A 34 9.00 2.31 -8.99
N TYR A 35 8.61 3.57 -9.21
CA TYR A 35 8.95 4.64 -8.26
C TYR A 35 8.31 4.46 -6.89
N LEU A 36 7.11 3.85 -6.80
CA LEU A 36 6.49 3.56 -5.52
C LEU A 36 7.29 2.49 -4.76
N LYS A 37 7.85 1.50 -5.46
CA LYS A 37 8.80 0.53 -4.86
C LYS A 37 10.03 1.21 -4.28
N ILE A 38 10.60 2.18 -4.99
CA ILE A 38 11.77 2.93 -4.51
C ILE A 38 11.40 3.68 -3.22
N VAL A 39 10.19 4.26 -3.14
CA VAL A 39 9.71 4.91 -1.92
C VAL A 39 9.59 3.92 -0.76
N PHE A 40 8.98 2.75 -0.97
CA PHE A 40 8.90 1.69 0.06
C PHE A 40 10.30 1.24 0.52
N SER A 41 11.19 0.96 -0.43
CA SER A 41 12.55 0.49 -0.13
C SER A 41 13.36 1.54 0.63
N LYS A 42 13.31 2.81 0.21
CA LYS A 42 13.99 3.91 0.90
C LYS A 42 13.42 4.12 2.30
N ALA A 43 12.09 4.10 2.45
CA ALA A 43 11.46 4.23 3.76
C ALA A 43 11.91 3.12 4.72
N TYR A 44 11.90 1.88 4.24
CA TYR A 44 12.38 0.73 5.02
C TYR A 44 13.83 0.91 5.45
N HIS A 45 14.71 1.24 4.49
CA HIS A 45 16.14 1.42 4.74
C HIS A 45 16.43 2.56 5.71
N ASP A 46 15.81 3.73 5.51
CA ASP A 46 16.01 4.90 6.36
C ASP A 46 15.53 4.64 7.81
N ILE A 47 14.46 3.84 7.99
CA ILE A 47 13.97 3.49 9.33
C ILE A 47 14.88 2.44 9.99
N THR A 48 15.21 1.37 9.28
CA THR A 48 15.95 0.23 9.82
C THR A 48 17.42 0.52 10.07
N LEU A 49 18.12 1.18 9.13
CA LEU A 49 19.53 1.54 9.32
C LEU A 49 19.73 2.44 10.55
N ASN A 50 18.81 3.39 10.73
CA ASN A 50 18.88 4.34 11.83
C ASN A 50 18.24 3.79 13.12
N LYS A 51 17.76 2.54 13.11
CA LYS A 51 17.12 1.86 14.26
C LYS A 51 15.98 2.67 14.88
N TYR A 52 15.24 3.41 14.07
CA TYR A 52 14.09 4.16 14.56
C TYR A 52 12.89 3.25 14.75
N SER A 53 12.12 3.48 15.82
CA SER A 53 10.81 2.85 15.93
C SER A 53 9.80 3.52 14.99
N VAL A 54 8.80 2.78 14.53
CA VAL A 54 7.72 3.34 13.71
C VAL A 54 7.01 4.47 14.45
N GLU A 55 6.83 4.35 15.76
CA GLU A 55 6.25 5.40 16.61
C GLU A 55 7.09 6.68 16.61
N GLU A 56 8.41 6.57 16.74
CA GLU A 56 9.31 7.73 16.71
C GLU A 56 9.26 8.41 15.34
N VAL A 57 9.30 7.63 14.26
CA VAL A 57 9.27 8.14 12.89
C VAL A 57 7.97 8.90 12.62
N THR A 58 6.85 8.32 13.07
CA THR A 58 5.53 8.91 12.85
C THR A 58 5.18 10.03 13.82
N SER A 59 5.89 10.22 14.93
CA SER A 59 5.62 11.31 15.89
C SER A 59 6.61 12.48 15.80
N LYS A 60 7.90 12.20 15.65
CA LYS A 60 8.99 13.19 15.79
C LYS A 60 9.74 13.48 14.50
N ARG A 61 9.71 12.58 13.52
CA ARG A 61 10.54 12.65 12.29
C ARG A 61 9.72 12.84 11.02
N GLN A 62 8.56 13.48 11.13
CA GLN A 62 7.67 13.68 9.99
C GLN A 62 8.09 14.84 9.05
N GLY A 63 9.08 15.65 9.44
CA GLY A 63 9.43 16.88 8.74
C GLY A 63 8.28 17.91 8.70
N THR A 64 8.53 19.02 8.02
CA THR A 64 7.56 20.10 7.79
C THR A 64 6.61 19.77 6.64
N ILE A 65 5.49 20.50 6.56
CA ILE A 65 4.53 20.37 5.44
C ILE A 65 5.20 20.73 4.10
N ALA A 66 6.03 21.78 4.08
CA ALA A 66 6.73 22.21 2.87
C ALA A 66 7.65 21.11 2.31
N GLU A 67 8.42 20.45 3.18
CA GLU A 67 9.28 19.33 2.76
C GLU A 67 8.48 18.14 2.23
N ARG A 68 7.32 17.84 2.85
CA ARG A 68 6.43 16.77 2.39
C ARG A 68 5.86 17.05 1.01
N LEU A 69 5.41 18.28 0.77
CA LEU A 69 4.86 18.69 -0.53
C LEU A 69 5.95 18.69 -1.60
N LEU A 70 7.13 19.21 -1.29
CA LEU A 70 8.28 19.18 -2.20
C LEU A 70 8.66 17.74 -2.58
N LEU A 71 8.77 16.84 -1.59
CA LEU A 71 9.14 15.45 -1.88
C LEU A 71 8.04 14.70 -2.65
N LYS A 72 6.77 15.00 -2.37
CA LYS A 72 5.63 14.50 -3.15
C LYS A 72 5.76 14.90 -4.62
N GLU A 73 6.10 16.15 -4.92
CA GLU A 73 6.27 16.64 -6.31
C GLU A 73 7.45 15.95 -7.02
N ILE A 74 8.57 15.77 -6.31
CA ILE A 74 9.76 15.04 -6.81
C ILE A 74 9.37 13.61 -7.19
N ILE A 75 8.69 12.90 -6.28
CA ILE A 75 8.26 11.51 -6.49
C ILE A 75 7.21 11.41 -7.60
N ALA A 76 6.22 12.31 -7.61
CA ALA A 76 5.19 12.32 -8.64
C ALA A 76 5.78 12.55 -10.04
N SER A 77 6.86 13.35 -10.11
CA SER A 77 7.61 13.60 -11.33
C SER A 77 8.66 12.53 -11.64
N CYS A 78 8.74 11.46 -10.84
CA CYS A 78 9.74 10.41 -10.97
C CYS A 78 11.18 10.97 -11.09
N LYS A 79 11.49 11.98 -10.26
CA LYS A 79 12.82 12.56 -10.14
C LYS A 79 13.60 11.85 -9.03
N PRO A 80 14.95 11.84 -9.09
CA PRO A 80 15.78 11.30 -8.02
C PRO A 80 15.44 11.93 -6.67
N MET A 81 15.21 11.10 -5.65
CA MET A 81 14.96 11.58 -4.29
C MET A 81 16.27 12.11 -3.67
N PRO A 82 16.19 13.14 -2.81
CA PRO A 82 17.34 13.57 -2.02
C PRO A 82 17.88 12.43 -1.16
N SER A 83 19.19 12.41 -0.93
CA SER A 83 19.86 11.40 -0.10
C SER A 83 19.37 11.45 1.34
N ALA A 84 19.30 12.65 1.91
CA ALA A 84 18.79 12.91 3.25
C ALA A 84 17.35 13.44 3.18
N VAL A 85 16.42 12.65 3.71
CA VAL A 85 15.03 13.07 3.95
C VAL A 85 14.62 12.55 5.32
N PRO A 86 13.85 13.30 6.13
CA PRO A 86 13.27 12.76 7.34
C PRO A 86 12.42 11.52 7.01
N PRO A 87 12.65 10.37 7.67
CA PRO A 87 12.02 9.10 7.29
C PRO A 87 10.49 9.12 7.40
N GLY A 88 9.95 9.98 8.29
CA GLY A 88 8.51 10.13 8.45
C GLY A 88 7.84 10.82 7.26
N ILE A 89 8.58 11.56 6.44
CA ILE A 89 8.03 12.12 5.19
C ILE A 89 7.69 11.00 4.21
N LEU A 90 8.54 9.96 4.09
CA LEU A 90 8.27 8.84 3.18
C LEU A 90 7.04 8.04 3.62
N LEU A 91 6.88 7.79 4.93
CA LEU A 91 5.65 7.18 5.47
C LEU A 91 4.42 8.07 5.22
N TRP A 92 4.57 9.38 5.37
CA TRP A 92 3.50 10.33 5.04
C TRP A 92 3.13 10.26 3.57
N ILE A 93 4.10 10.20 2.65
CA ILE A 93 3.85 10.09 1.20
C ILE A 93 3.09 8.81 0.87
N LEU A 94 3.50 7.66 1.43
CA LEU A 94 2.81 6.39 1.23
C LEU A 94 1.36 6.47 1.71
N ARG A 95 1.14 6.98 2.93
CA ARG A 95 -0.21 7.23 3.47
C ARG A 95 -1.01 8.19 2.58
N HIS A 96 -0.40 9.27 2.11
CA HIS A 96 -1.03 10.29 1.28
C HIS A 96 -1.41 9.75 -0.10
N PHE A 97 -0.56 8.91 -0.69
CA PHE A 97 -0.85 8.21 -1.95
C PHE A 97 -2.10 7.34 -1.82
N ILE A 98 -2.17 6.51 -0.77
CA ILE A 98 -3.31 5.62 -0.50
C ILE A 98 -4.58 6.43 -0.19
N GLY A 99 -4.44 7.50 0.60
CA GLY A 99 -5.56 8.35 1.00
C GLY A 99 -6.19 9.14 -0.14
N LEU A 100 -5.46 9.31 -1.26
CA LEU A 100 -5.97 9.96 -2.45
C LEU A 100 -6.53 8.98 -3.50
N LEU A 101 -6.50 7.66 -3.25
CA LEU A 101 -7.02 6.73 -4.25
C LEU A 101 -8.53 6.98 -4.49
N PRO A 102 -8.96 7.12 -5.76
CA PRO A 102 -10.38 7.34 -6.07
C PRO A 102 -11.23 6.13 -5.67
N LEU A 103 -10.66 4.93 -5.76
CA LEU A 103 -11.19 3.73 -5.13
C LEU A 103 -10.31 3.38 -3.91
N PRO A 104 -10.86 3.38 -2.68
CA PRO A 104 -10.10 3.01 -1.49
C PRO A 104 -9.45 1.63 -1.65
N LEU A 105 -8.30 1.43 -0.99
CA LEU A 105 -7.57 0.15 -1.06
C LEU A 105 -8.45 -1.04 -0.65
N LEU A 106 -9.29 -0.84 0.36
CA LEU A 106 -10.34 -1.76 0.81
C LEU A 106 -11.71 -1.10 0.62
N PRO A 107 -12.30 -1.17 -0.60
CA PRO A 107 -13.54 -0.49 -0.91
C PRO A 107 -14.74 -1.20 -0.30
N GLU A 108 -15.77 -0.48 0.15
CA GLU A 108 -17.03 -1.10 0.62
C GLU A 108 -17.89 -1.63 -0.55
N TYR A 109 -17.69 -1.09 -1.75
CA TYR A 109 -18.34 -1.52 -3.00
C TYR A 109 -17.46 -1.26 -4.22
N THR A 110 -17.36 -2.23 -5.14
CA THR A 110 -16.78 -2.06 -6.48
C THR A 110 -17.17 -3.22 -7.39
N ASN A 111 -17.21 -2.99 -8.71
CA ASN A 111 -17.49 -4.01 -9.73
C ASN A 111 -18.75 -4.86 -9.43
N GLY A 112 -19.83 -4.24 -8.93
CA GLY A 112 -21.08 -4.93 -8.60
C GLY A 112 -21.06 -5.72 -7.28
N GLN A 113 -19.98 -5.63 -6.51
CA GLN A 113 -19.77 -6.44 -5.31
C GLN A 113 -19.67 -5.58 -4.06
N HIS A 114 -20.31 -6.05 -2.98
CA HIS A 114 -20.20 -5.46 -1.65
C HIS A 114 -19.16 -6.20 -0.81
N PHE A 115 -18.43 -5.44 0.01
CA PHE A 115 -17.43 -5.94 0.93
C PHE A 115 -17.78 -5.53 2.35
N SER A 116 -17.78 -6.50 3.26
CA SER A 116 -18.15 -6.27 4.67
C SER A 116 -16.92 -6.24 5.58
N TRP A 117 -15.97 -5.35 5.30
CA TRP A 117 -14.70 -5.25 6.04
C TRP A 117 -14.91 -5.08 7.55
N ARG A 118 -15.88 -4.26 7.97
CA ARG A 118 -16.21 -4.06 9.39
C ARG A 118 -16.65 -5.36 10.07
N ARG A 119 -17.48 -6.15 9.38
CA ARG A 119 -17.97 -7.44 9.90
C ARG A 119 -16.81 -8.44 10.02
N LEU A 120 -15.94 -8.52 9.02
CA LEU A 120 -14.72 -9.35 9.06
C LEU A 120 -13.80 -8.91 10.19
N ALA A 121 -13.55 -7.61 10.35
CA ALA A 121 -12.72 -7.07 11.42
C ALA A 121 -13.27 -7.41 12.82
N GLN A 122 -14.59 -7.35 13.01
CA GLN A 122 -15.23 -7.79 14.25
C GLN A 122 -15.02 -9.28 14.52
N PHE A 123 -15.11 -10.13 13.49
CA PHE A 123 -14.81 -11.56 13.62
C PHE A 123 -13.33 -11.79 13.96
N CYS A 124 -12.41 -11.13 13.26
CA CYS A 124 -10.98 -11.19 13.56
C CYS A 124 -10.71 -10.79 15.01
N LYS A 125 -11.22 -9.64 15.47
CA LYS A 125 -11.06 -9.16 16.84
C LYS A 125 -11.56 -10.18 17.87
N ARG A 126 -12.75 -10.75 17.66
CA ARG A 126 -13.31 -11.77 18.55
C ARG A 126 -12.45 -13.03 18.59
N SER A 127 -11.92 -13.47 17.45
CA SER A 127 -11.00 -14.60 17.39
C SER A 127 -9.69 -14.31 18.12
N PHE A 128 -9.03 -13.17 17.87
CA PHE A 128 -7.81 -12.81 18.57
C PHE A 128 -8.00 -12.68 20.09
N MET A 129 -9.06 -11.99 20.55
CA MET A 129 -9.33 -11.79 21.98
C MET A 129 -9.65 -13.10 22.73
N ARG A 130 -10.28 -14.08 22.07
CA ARG A 130 -10.65 -15.35 22.71
C ARG A 130 -9.50 -16.35 22.81
N TYR A 131 -8.48 -16.21 21.98
CA TYR A 131 -7.44 -17.22 21.83
C TYR A 131 -6.03 -16.63 21.88
N ALA A 132 -5.83 -15.57 22.66
CA ALA A 132 -4.56 -14.83 22.76
C ALA A 132 -3.32 -15.69 23.09
N THR A 133 -3.50 -16.97 23.47
CA THR A 133 -2.46 -17.91 23.89
C THR A 133 -2.41 -19.23 23.11
N VAL A 134 -3.29 -19.48 22.13
CA VAL A 134 -3.33 -20.75 21.38
C VAL A 134 -3.34 -20.48 19.88
N GLU A 135 -2.45 -21.13 19.12
CA GLU A 135 -2.42 -21.08 17.65
C GLU A 135 -3.82 -21.40 17.09
N VAL A 136 -4.56 -20.36 16.70
CA VAL A 136 -5.88 -20.55 16.14
C VAL A 136 -5.71 -20.93 14.68
N ASN A 137 -5.78 -22.23 14.40
CA ASN A 137 -6.04 -22.72 13.06
C ASN A 137 -7.50 -22.42 12.67
N ASN A 138 -7.84 -21.13 12.54
CA ASN A 138 -9.18 -20.65 12.23
C ASN A 138 -9.43 -20.72 10.72
N ARG A 139 -9.40 -21.94 10.18
CA ARG A 139 -9.53 -22.22 8.74
C ARG A 139 -10.72 -21.49 8.11
N LEU A 140 -11.85 -21.41 8.82
CA LEU A 140 -13.04 -20.70 8.34
C LEU A 140 -12.82 -19.18 8.21
N LEU A 141 -12.13 -18.55 9.18
CA LEU A 141 -11.80 -17.12 9.11
C LEU A 141 -10.81 -16.84 7.96
N ILE A 142 -9.80 -17.70 7.81
CA ILE A 142 -8.84 -17.61 6.70
C ILE A 142 -9.57 -17.74 5.37
N CYS A 143 -10.45 -18.73 5.21
CA CYS A 143 -11.24 -18.90 3.98
C CYS A 143 -12.11 -17.69 3.68
N LYS A 144 -12.79 -17.11 4.69
CA LYS A 144 -13.61 -15.89 4.50
C LYS A 144 -12.78 -14.69 4.09
N LEU A 145 -11.62 -14.47 4.74
CA LEU A 145 -10.71 -13.40 4.36
C LEU A 145 -10.19 -13.60 2.93
N ALA A 146 -9.76 -14.80 2.59
CA ALA A 146 -9.27 -15.13 1.25
C ALA A 146 -10.34 -14.89 0.18
N GLN A 147 -11.60 -15.28 0.43
CA GLN A 147 -12.71 -15.03 -0.49
C GLN A 147 -13.01 -13.54 -0.70
N GLU A 148 -12.85 -12.71 0.33
CA GLU A 148 -13.06 -11.26 0.23
C GLU A 148 -11.88 -10.58 -0.47
N LEU A 149 -10.66 -10.99 -0.16
CA LEU A 149 -9.45 -10.48 -0.81
C LEU A 149 -9.37 -10.87 -2.28
N ALA A 150 -9.76 -12.10 -2.65
CA ALA A 150 -9.77 -12.56 -4.04
C ALA A 150 -10.76 -11.80 -4.93
N ARG A 151 -11.71 -11.07 -4.32
CA ARG A 151 -12.70 -10.25 -5.01
C ARG A 151 -12.25 -8.80 -5.20
N LEU A 152 -11.15 -8.38 -4.57
CA LEU A 152 -10.59 -7.04 -4.77
C LEU A 152 -10.10 -6.86 -6.21
N PRO A 153 -10.11 -5.62 -6.74
CA PRO A 153 -9.38 -5.30 -7.95
C PRO A 153 -7.91 -5.75 -7.84
N PRO A 154 -7.32 -6.35 -8.88
CA PRO A 154 -5.97 -6.91 -8.82
C PRO A 154 -4.92 -5.91 -8.34
N ALA A 155 -4.98 -4.65 -8.80
CA ALA A 155 -4.05 -3.62 -8.40
C ALA A 155 -4.19 -3.21 -6.92
N ASN A 156 -5.42 -3.21 -6.38
CA ASN A 156 -5.68 -3.00 -4.96
C ASN A 156 -5.12 -4.15 -4.11
N LEU A 157 -5.37 -5.40 -4.51
CA LEU A 157 -4.85 -6.57 -3.82
C LEU A 157 -3.32 -6.56 -3.81
N LEU A 158 -2.69 -6.17 -4.92
CA LEU A 158 -1.25 -6.08 -5.05
C LEU A 158 -0.64 -4.97 -4.18
N LEU A 159 -1.23 -3.77 -4.17
CA LEU A 159 -0.74 -2.72 -3.27
C LEU A 159 -0.91 -3.13 -1.81
N LEU A 160 -2.03 -3.78 -1.47
CA LEU A 160 -2.29 -4.29 -0.13
C LEU A 160 -1.25 -5.32 0.30
N SER A 161 -0.88 -6.26 -0.58
CA SER A 161 0.15 -7.26 -0.24
C SER A 161 1.51 -6.59 0.01
N VAL A 162 1.93 -5.66 -0.85
CA VAL A 162 3.19 -4.91 -0.66
C VAL A 162 3.17 -4.13 0.66
N MET A 163 2.04 -3.50 1.00
CA MET A 163 1.90 -2.79 2.27
C MET A 163 1.98 -3.70 3.48
N LEU A 164 1.34 -4.87 3.44
CA LEU A 164 1.38 -5.83 4.54
C LEU A 164 2.80 -6.35 4.75
N ASP A 165 3.52 -6.65 3.67
CA ASP A 165 4.91 -7.09 3.75
C ASP A 165 5.84 -5.99 4.26
N PHE A 166 5.63 -4.75 3.83
CA PHE A 166 6.35 -3.59 4.36
C PHE A 166 6.11 -3.39 5.86
N ILE A 167 4.85 -3.47 6.32
CA ILE A 167 4.51 -3.33 7.74
C ILE A 167 5.14 -4.46 8.57
N ARG A 168 5.08 -5.71 8.09
CA ARG A 168 5.72 -6.85 8.75
C ARG A 168 7.23 -6.69 8.84
N ALA A 169 7.87 -6.17 7.79
CA ALA A 169 9.32 -5.96 7.79
C ALA A 169 9.76 -4.87 8.79
N LEU A 170 8.87 -3.92 9.12
CA LEU A 170 9.11 -2.87 10.11
C LEU A 170 8.75 -3.25 11.55
N SER A 171 8.06 -4.38 11.75
CA SER A 171 7.62 -4.88 13.06
C SER A 171 8.63 -5.86 13.64
#